data_AF-A0A955Y1E6-F1
#
_entry.id   AF-A0A955Y1E6-F1
#
_cell.length_a   1.000
_cell.length_b   1.000
_cell.length_c   1.000
_cell.angle_alpha   90.00
_cell.angle_beta   90.00
_cell.angle_gamma   90.00
#
_symmetry.space_group_name_H-M   'P 1'
#
loop_
_entity.id
_entity.type
_entity.pdbx_description
1 polymer ?
#
loop_
_entity_poly.entity_id
_entity_poly.type
_entity_poly.pdbx_seq_one_letter_code
_entity_poly.pdbx_strand_id
1 'polypeptide(L)'
;MNRDLLVLLAKAAAYTLFWGWNLLLLSVVGLGFGPVILVELLVATWKGMVPWGFAVFAFAVIGIPTLGSLLAVLTRLRSDPGRLLSMFYGIQVPVMLLLLVRLFAIHELVAANTFALAVAGLGALGLLRTLLHGPSEGSGVLQAARLGSAAGYAVLGLWWAAATAILA
;
A
#
# COMPACT_ATOMS: atom_id res chain seq x y z
N MET A 1 -0.94 -0.05 35.46
CA MET A 1 -1.92 -0.08 34.34
C MET A 1 -2.29 -1.54 34.07
N ASN A 2 -3.58 -1.88 34.03
CA ASN A 2 -4.04 -3.27 33.90
C ASN A 2 -3.72 -3.81 32.49
N ARG A 3 -3.20 -5.05 32.40
CA ARG A 3 -2.85 -5.72 31.14
C ARG A 3 -4.05 -5.80 30.19
N ASP A 4 -5.24 -6.05 30.72
CA ASP A 4 -6.46 -6.16 29.91
C ASP A 4 -6.86 -4.84 29.28
N LEU A 5 -6.64 -3.74 30.01
CA LEU A 5 -6.85 -2.38 29.51
C LEU A 5 -5.90 -2.08 28.35
N LEU A 6 -4.62 -2.46 28.47
CA LEU A 6 -3.63 -2.29 27.39
C LEU A 6 -4.04 -3.04 26.12
N VAL A 7 -4.52 -4.28 26.26
CA VAL A 7 -4.96 -5.08 25.11
C VAL A 7 -6.19 -4.47 24.43
N LEU A 8 -7.16 -4.00 25.21
CA LEU A 8 -8.34 -3.31 24.67
C LEU A 8 -7.96 -2.03 23.92
N LEU A 9 -7.09 -1.20 24.51
CA LEU A 9 -6.60 0.02 23.88
C LEU A 9 -5.85 -0.26 22.58
N ALA A 10 -5.00 -1.30 22.56
CA ALA A 10 -4.27 -1.69 21.35
C ALA A 10 -5.22 -2.13 20.22
N LYS A 11 -6.25 -2.93 20.54
CA LYS A 11 -7.26 -3.34 19.57
C LYS A 11 -8.06 -2.15 19.03
N ALA A 12 -8.50 -1.27 19.93
CA ALA A 12 -9.23 -0.07 19.55
C ALA A 12 -8.38 0.84 18.65
N ALA A 13 -7.12 1.08 19.02
CA ALA A 13 -6.19 1.87 18.21
C ALA A 13 -5.99 1.26 16.82
N ALA A 14 -5.81 -0.06 16.72
CA ALA A 14 -5.64 -0.74 15.44
C ALA A 14 -6.89 -0.61 14.53
N TYR A 15 -8.08 -0.78 15.09
CA TYR A 15 -9.34 -0.59 14.36
C TYR A 15 -9.54 0.85 13.91
N THR A 16 -9.36 1.80 14.83
CA THR A 16 -9.50 3.22 14.55
C THR A 16 -8.52 3.68 13.49
N LEU A 17 -7.27 3.22 13.56
CA LEU A 17 -6.27 3.61 12.58
C LEU A 17 -6.60 3.03 11.20
N PHE A 18 -6.87 1.73 11.10
CA PHE A 18 -7.17 1.12 9.80
C PHE A 18 -8.46 1.69 9.19
N TRP A 19 -9.58 1.62 9.90
CA TRP A 19 -10.86 2.05 9.36
C TRP A 19 -10.96 3.56 9.28
N GLY A 20 -10.53 4.28 10.31
CA GLY A 20 -10.58 5.74 10.34
C GLY A 20 -9.75 6.37 9.24
N TRP A 21 -8.51 5.88 9.02
CA TRP A 21 -7.68 6.37 7.93
C TRP A 21 -8.31 6.10 6.56
N ASN A 22 -8.76 4.87 6.32
CA ASN A 22 -9.37 4.51 5.05
C ASN A 22 -10.68 5.29 4.80
N LEU A 23 -11.55 5.41 5.80
CA LEU A 23 -12.79 6.19 5.69
C LEU A 23 -12.51 7.68 5.45
N LEU A 24 -11.52 8.26 6.12
CA LEU A 24 -11.11 9.63 5.89
C LEU A 24 -10.64 9.83 4.45
N LEU A 25 -9.73 9.00 3.96
CA LEU A 25 -9.25 9.08 2.58
C LEU A 25 -10.38 8.89 1.56
N LEU A 26 -11.22 7.87 1.75
CA LEU A 26 -12.34 7.61 0.87
C LEU A 26 -13.38 8.73 0.89
N SER A 27 -13.55 9.41 2.02
CA SER A 27 -14.43 10.57 2.12
C SER A 27 -13.82 11.78 1.40
N VAL A 28 -12.55 12.09 1.66
CA VAL A 28 -11.85 13.21 1.01
C VAL A 28 -11.80 13.02 -0.50
N VAL A 29 -11.51 11.81 -0.95
CA VAL A 29 -11.43 11.51 -2.37
C VAL A 29 -12.82 11.34 -2.97
N GLY A 30 -13.70 10.54 -2.40
CA GLY A 30 -15.00 10.22 -2.97
C GLY A 30 -16.00 11.37 -2.93
N LEU A 31 -16.00 12.17 -1.86
CA LEU A 31 -16.94 13.29 -1.68
C LEU A 31 -16.33 14.65 -1.96
N GLY A 32 -15.01 14.77 -1.91
CA GLY A 32 -14.30 16.01 -2.13
C GLY A 32 -13.65 16.08 -3.50
N PHE A 33 -12.33 15.91 -3.52
CA PHE A 33 -11.48 16.24 -4.66
C PHE A 33 -11.57 15.25 -5.82
N GLY A 34 -11.90 13.99 -5.57
CA GLY A 34 -11.82 12.92 -6.56
C GLY A 34 -12.73 13.12 -7.77
N PRO A 35 -14.05 13.35 -7.63
CA PRO A 35 -14.95 13.50 -8.76
C PRO A 35 -14.55 14.61 -9.74
N VAL A 36 -14.00 15.71 -9.23
CA VAL A 36 -13.56 16.82 -10.08
C VAL A 36 -12.17 16.54 -10.64
N ILE A 37 -11.18 16.33 -9.77
CA ILE A 37 -9.77 16.23 -10.19
C ILE A 37 -9.52 14.97 -11.03
N LEU A 38 -10.09 13.81 -10.67
CA LEU A 38 -9.84 12.58 -11.41
C LEU A 38 -10.52 12.57 -12.77
N VAL A 39 -11.70 13.17 -12.89
CA VAL A 39 -12.38 13.29 -14.18
C VAL A 39 -11.63 14.26 -15.08
N GLU A 40 -11.23 15.41 -14.56
CA GLU A 40 -10.39 16.36 -15.31
C GLU A 40 -9.06 15.75 -15.74
N LEU A 41 -8.40 15.02 -14.83
CA LEU A 41 -7.18 14.28 -15.14
C LEU A 41 -7.39 13.27 -16.25
N LEU A 42 -8.46 12.48 -16.19
CA LEU A 42 -8.78 11.48 -17.22
C LEU A 42 -9.04 12.13 -18.58
N VAL A 43 -9.81 13.23 -18.61
CA VAL A 43 -10.09 14.00 -19.83
C VAL A 43 -8.81 14.61 -20.39
N ALA A 44 -7.96 15.17 -19.54
CA ALA A 44 -6.68 15.75 -19.93
C ALA A 44 -5.73 14.68 -20.50
N THR A 45 -5.71 13.50 -19.90
CA THR A 45 -4.97 12.35 -20.40
C THR A 45 -5.50 11.88 -21.76
N TRP A 46 -6.82 11.80 -21.92
CA TRP A 46 -7.43 11.40 -23.20
C TRP A 46 -7.12 12.38 -24.34
N LYS A 47 -7.03 13.67 -24.02
CA LYS A 47 -6.64 14.74 -24.96
C LYS A 47 -5.12 14.80 -25.21
N GLY A 48 -4.33 13.93 -24.58
CA GLY A 48 -2.88 13.91 -24.72
C GLY A 48 -2.15 15.03 -23.97
N MET A 49 -2.84 15.77 -23.09
CA MET A 49 -2.23 16.84 -22.29
C MET A 49 -1.44 16.29 -21.09
N VAL A 50 -1.85 15.13 -20.56
CA VAL A 50 -1.20 14.45 -19.43
C VAL A 50 -0.82 13.03 -19.84
N PRO A 51 0.42 12.56 -19.59
CA PRO A 51 0.80 11.19 -19.89
C PRO A 51 -0.05 10.16 -19.14
N TRP A 52 -0.42 9.06 -19.81
CA TRP A 52 -1.17 7.95 -19.21
C TRP A 52 -0.52 7.39 -17.94
N GLY A 53 0.81 7.34 -17.89
CA GLY A 53 1.52 6.86 -16.70
C GLY A 53 1.19 7.67 -15.44
N PHE A 54 1.06 8.99 -15.55
CA PHE A 54 0.68 9.84 -14.42
C PHE A 54 -0.74 9.53 -13.94
N ALA A 55 -1.70 9.43 -14.88
CA ALA A 55 -3.07 9.08 -14.55
C ALA A 55 -3.17 7.72 -13.84
N VAL A 56 -2.51 6.68 -14.39
CA VAL A 56 -2.52 5.34 -13.80
C VAL A 56 -2.04 5.36 -12.35
N PHE A 57 -0.94 6.04 -12.05
CA PHE A 57 -0.43 6.11 -10.69
C PHE A 57 -1.33 6.95 -9.76
N ALA A 58 -1.92 8.04 -10.25
CA ALA A 58 -2.88 8.85 -9.48
C ALA A 58 -4.12 8.03 -9.09
N PHE A 59 -4.70 7.29 -10.04
CA PHE A 59 -5.79 6.37 -9.77
C PHE A 59 -5.36 5.23 -8.84
N ALA A 60 -4.13 4.71 -8.98
CA ALA A 60 -3.63 3.67 -8.11
C ALA A 60 -3.53 4.12 -6.64
N VAL A 61 -3.02 5.33 -6.36
CA VAL A 61 -2.93 5.88 -4.98
C VAL A 61 -4.29 5.88 -4.28
N ILE A 62 -5.35 6.19 -5.03
CA ILE A 62 -6.73 6.23 -4.54
C ILE A 62 -7.36 4.83 -4.49
N GLY A 63 -6.97 3.97 -5.42
CA GLY A 63 -7.40 2.58 -5.46
C GLY A 63 -6.93 1.79 -4.24
N ILE A 64 -5.73 2.04 -3.71
CA ILE A 64 -5.17 1.29 -2.58
C ILE A 64 -6.05 1.33 -1.30
N PRO A 65 -6.51 2.50 -0.78
CA PRO A 65 -7.40 2.52 0.37
C PRO A 65 -8.75 1.84 0.09
N THR A 66 -9.27 2.01 -1.14
CA THR A 66 -10.51 1.38 -1.59
C THR A 66 -10.39 -0.14 -1.58
N LEU A 67 -9.35 -0.68 -2.22
CA LEU A 67 -9.08 -2.10 -2.33
C LEU A 67 -8.77 -2.71 -0.97
N GLY A 68 -7.96 -2.06 -0.13
CA GLY A 68 -7.67 -2.58 1.20
C GLY A 68 -8.91 -2.61 2.10
N SER A 69 -9.77 -1.58 2.03
CA SER A 69 -11.06 -1.59 2.75
C SER A 69 -11.96 -2.71 2.25
N LEU A 70 -12.09 -2.85 0.93
CA LEU A 70 -12.88 -3.90 0.31
C LEU A 70 -12.37 -5.30 0.71
N LEU A 71 -11.06 -5.53 0.64
CA LEU A 71 -10.44 -6.78 1.09
C LEU A 71 -10.69 -7.05 2.58
N ALA A 72 -10.60 -6.04 3.44
CA ALA A 72 -10.91 -6.18 4.87
C ALA A 72 -12.37 -6.60 5.11
N VAL A 73 -13.33 -6.03 4.37
CA VAL A 73 -14.75 -6.38 4.45
C VAL A 73 -15.03 -7.77 3.89
N LEU A 74 -14.50 -8.07 2.69
CA LEU A 74 -14.78 -9.30 1.96
C LEU A 74 -14.11 -10.54 2.55
N THR A 75 -13.10 -10.37 3.40
CA THR A 75 -12.35 -11.46 4.02
C THR A 75 -12.49 -11.49 5.53
N ARG A 76 -11.87 -12.47 6.19
CA ARG A 76 -11.88 -12.60 7.65
C ARG A 76 -10.99 -11.57 8.37
N LEU A 77 -10.35 -10.64 7.65
CA LEU A 77 -9.47 -9.65 8.25
C LEU A 77 -10.19 -8.70 9.21
N ARG A 78 -11.47 -8.35 8.97
CA ARG A 78 -12.23 -7.45 9.86
C ARG A 78 -12.30 -7.91 11.32
N SER A 79 -12.16 -9.20 11.59
CA SER A 79 -12.25 -9.76 12.94
C SER A 79 -10.91 -9.79 13.69
N ASP A 80 -9.81 -9.46 13.01
CA ASP A 80 -8.45 -9.51 13.55
C ASP A 80 -7.77 -8.13 13.44
N PRO A 81 -7.79 -7.31 14.51
CA PRO A 81 -7.20 -5.98 14.49
C PRO A 81 -5.68 -6.00 14.22
N GLY A 82 -4.99 -7.07 14.60
CA GLY A 82 -3.56 -7.23 14.32
C GLY A 82 -3.29 -7.34 12.82
N ARG A 83 -4.07 -8.18 12.12
CA ARG A 83 -3.95 -8.32 10.65
C ARG A 83 -4.36 -7.06 9.90
N LEU A 84 -5.38 -6.33 10.37
CA LEU A 84 -5.75 -5.03 9.79
C LEU A 84 -4.60 -4.03 9.90
N LEU A 85 -3.96 -3.98 11.08
CA LEU A 85 -2.82 -3.10 11.30
C LEU A 85 -1.61 -3.50 10.45
N SER A 86 -1.34 -4.80 10.30
CA SER A 86 -0.30 -5.30 9.40
C SER A 86 -0.60 -5.02 7.93
N MET A 87 -1.87 -5.07 7.50
CA MET A 87 -2.25 -4.68 6.14
C MET A 87 -2.05 -3.18 5.93
N PHE A 88 -2.39 -2.37 6.94
CA PHE A 88 -2.19 -0.93 6.90
C PHE A 88 -0.72 -0.54 6.73
N TYR A 89 0.12 -0.92 7.70
CA TYR A 89 1.52 -0.51 7.75
C TYR A 89 2.43 -1.34 6.86
N GLY A 90 2.09 -2.60 6.60
CA GLY A 90 2.90 -3.48 5.79
C GLY A 90 2.67 -3.31 4.29
N ILE A 91 1.47 -2.86 3.88
CA ILE A 91 1.08 -2.83 2.47
C ILE A 91 0.54 -1.46 2.07
N GLN A 92 -0.55 -0.99 2.66
CA GLN A 92 -1.20 0.24 2.19
C GLN A 92 -0.25 1.44 2.25
N VAL A 93 0.33 1.72 3.42
CA VAL A 93 1.18 2.90 3.62
C VAL A 93 2.44 2.85 2.74
N PRO A 94 3.23 1.76 2.70
CA PRO A 94 4.44 1.72 1.87
C PRO A 94 4.13 1.76 0.37
N VAL A 95 3.10 1.06 -0.10
CA VAL A 95 2.70 1.12 -1.52
C VAL A 95 2.23 2.51 -1.89
N MET A 96 1.37 3.14 -1.07
CA MET A 96 0.92 4.50 -1.33
C MET A 96 2.09 5.50 -1.35
N LEU A 97 3.02 5.38 -0.40
CA LEU A 97 4.20 6.24 -0.35
C LEU A 97 5.05 6.08 -1.60
N LEU A 98 5.30 4.84 -2.03
CA LEU A 98 6.04 4.54 -3.25
C LEU A 98 5.37 5.13 -4.50
N LEU A 99 4.04 5.02 -4.58
CA LEU A 99 3.26 5.60 -5.68
C LEU A 99 3.30 7.14 -5.66
N LEU A 100 3.25 7.77 -4.48
CA LEU A 100 3.38 9.22 -4.33
C LEU A 100 4.78 9.70 -4.71
N VAL A 101 5.83 9.00 -4.28
CA VAL A 101 7.20 9.26 -4.71
C VAL A 101 7.32 9.12 -6.23
N ARG A 102 6.68 8.12 -6.83
CA ARG A 102 6.64 7.96 -8.29
C ARG A 102 5.87 9.08 -9.01
N LEU A 103 4.84 9.65 -8.40
CA LEU A 103 4.08 10.76 -9.00
C LEU A 103 4.84 12.08 -8.93
N PHE A 104 5.51 12.36 -7.81
CA PHE A 104 6.04 13.70 -7.53
C PHE A 104 7.56 13.82 -7.61
N ALA A 105 8.31 12.77 -7.28
CA ALA A 105 9.78 12.82 -7.21
C ALA A 105 10.46 12.12 -8.39
N ILE A 106 9.99 10.93 -8.78
CA ILE A 106 10.56 10.16 -9.87
C ILE A 106 9.76 10.44 -11.13
N HIS A 107 10.26 11.21 -12.09
CA HIS A 107 9.49 11.52 -13.31
C HIS A 107 9.74 10.48 -14.40
N GLU A 108 10.96 9.92 -14.47
CA GLU A 108 11.37 8.95 -15.49
C GLU A 108 11.38 7.49 -15.00
N LEU A 109 10.81 6.59 -15.81
CA LEU A 109 10.88 5.14 -15.62
C LEU A 109 12.15 4.59 -16.27
N VAL A 110 13.29 4.87 -15.66
CA VAL A 110 14.54 4.16 -15.99
C VAL A 110 14.50 2.73 -15.45
N ALA A 111 15.31 1.84 -16.03
CA ALA A 111 15.33 0.42 -15.67
C ALA A 111 15.45 0.16 -14.15
N ALA A 112 16.26 0.96 -13.45
CA ALA A 112 16.43 0.87 -12.01
C ALA A 112 15.13 1.15 -11.24
N ASN A 113 14.41 2.22 -11.59
CA ASN A 113 13.14 2.60 -10.95
C ASN A 113 12.05 1.57 -11.25
N THR A 114 11.99 1.08 -12.50
CA THR A 114 11.05 0.03 -12.90
C THR A 114 11.30 -1.26 -12.10
N PHE A 115 12.55 -1.67 -11.95
CA PHE A 115 12.92 -2.84 -11.17
C PHE A 115 12.56 -2.65 -9.69
N ALA A 116 12.87 -1.48 -9.11
CA ALA A 116 12.53 -1.15 -7.73
C ALA A 116 11.02 -1.23 -7.48
N LEU A 117 10.20 -0.61 -8.35
CA LEU A 117 8.74 -0.66 -8.27
C LEU A 117 8.22 -2.11 -8.40
N ALA A 118 8.79 -2.90 -9.31
CA ALA A 118 8.39 -4.29 -9.51
C ALA A 118 8.68 -5.16 -8.28
N VAL A 119 9.87 -5.05 -7.70
CA VAL A 119 10.24 -5.77 -6.46
C VAL A 119 9.32 -5.34 -5.31
N ALA A 120 8.94 -4.07 -5.24
CA ALA A 120 8.04 -3.55 -4.21
C ALA A 120 6.65 -4.16 -4.37
N GLY A 121 6.12 -4.14 -5.59
CA GLY A 121 4.83 -4.74 -5.91
C GLY A 121 4.79 -6.22 -5.54
N LEU A 122 5.82 -6.98 -5.94
CA LEU A 122 5.93 -8.40 -5.61
C LEU A 122 6.00 -8.66 -4.10
N GLY A 123 6.76 -7.85 -3.37
CA GLY A 123 6.85 -7.95 -1.92
C GLY A 123 5.52 -7.64 -1.21
N ALA A 124 4.80 -6.61 -1.67
CA ALA A 124 3.47 -6.25 -1.17
C ALA A 124 2.48 -7.39 -1.38
N LEU A 125 2.50 -8.01 -2.55
CA LEU A 125 1.62 -9.14 -2.89
C LEU A 125 1.93 -10.38 -2.02
N GLY A 126 3.20 -10.69 -1.78
CA GLY A 126 3.57 -11.80 -0.91
C GLY A 126 3.18 -11.58 0.54
N LEU A 127 3.32 -10.35 1.05
CA LEU A 127 2.83 -9.99 2.38
C LEU A 127 1.29 -10.05 2.44
N LEU A 128 0.59 -9.56 1.41
CA LEU A 128 -0.86 -9.63 1.32
C LEU A 128 -1.35 -11.07 1.39
N ARG A 129 -0.73 -11.96 0.61
CA ARG A 129 -1.04 -13.38 0.62
C ARG A 129 -0.90 -13.98 2.02
N THR A 130 0.19 -13.64 2.72
CA THR A 130 0.47 -14.10 4.08
C THR A 130 -0.61 -13.64 5.06
N LEU A 131 -1.07 -12.38 4.94
CA LEU A 131 -2.12 -11.84 5.81
C LEU A 131 -3.47 -12.52 5.57
N LEU A 132 -3.77 -12.84 4.31
CA LEU A 132 -5.03 -13.49 3.91
C LEU A 132 -5.08 -14.96 4.34
N HIS A 133 -4.01 -15.73 4.14
CA HIS A 133 -4.02 -17.19 4.33
C HIS A 133 -3.34 -17.66 5.62
N GLY A 134 -2.65 -16.76 6.34
CA GLY A 134 -1.86 -17.11 7.52
C GLY A 134 -0.50 -17.74 7.18
N PRO A 135 0.33 -18.02 8.19
CA PRO A 135 1.71 -18.47 8.00
C PRO A 135 1.86 -19.96 7.66
N SER A 136 0.79 -20.75 7.68
CA SER A 136 0.81 -22.18 7.36
C SER A 136 0.77 -22.41 5.85
N GLU A 137 1.93 -22.58 5.24
CA GLU A 137 2.05 -22.99 3.84
C GLU A 137 2.60 -24.43 3.79
N GLY A 138 1.88 -25.33 3.12
CA GLY A 138 2.24 -26.75 3.03
C GLY A 138 3.31 -27.08 1.98
N SER A 139 3.80 -26.12 1.20
CA SER A 139 4.82 -26.35 0.16
C SER A 139 6.01 -25.39 0.28
N GLY A 140 7.23 -25.93 0.15
CA GLY A 140 8.47 -25.16 0.30
C GLY A 140 8.66 -24.04 -0.74
N VAL A 141 8.04 -24.17 -1.92
CA VAL A 141 8.08 -23.15 -2.98
C VAL A 141 7.33 -21.88 -2.55
N LEU A 142 6.17 -22.04 -1.90
CA LEU A 142 5.40 -20.91 -1.40
C LEU A 142 6.13 -20.21 -0.24
N GLN A 143 6.79 -20.98 0.62
CA GLN A 143 7.59 -20.47 1.71
C GLN A 143 8.81 -19.67 1.20
N ALA A 144 9.48 -20.17 0.17
CA ALA A 144 10.57 -19.46 -0.51
C ALA A 144 10.08 -18.18 -1.21
N ALA A 145 8.91 -18.22 -1.86
CA ALA A 145 8.30 -17.04 -2.47
C ALA A 145 7.92 -15.98 -1.42
N ARG A 146 7.41 -16.40 -0.26
CA ARG A 146 7.12 -15.52 0.88
C ARG A 146 8.39 -14.87 1.43
N LEU A 147 9.44 -15.66 1.69
CA LEU A 147 10.73 -15.15 2.15
C LEU A 147 11.35 -14.19 1.13
N GLY A 148 11.28 -14.52 -0.16
CA GLY A 148 11.73 -13.64 -1.25
C GLY A 148 10.94 -12.33 -1.31
N SER A 149 9.61 -12.38 -1.12
CA SER A 149 8.76 -11.20 -1.11
C SER A 149 9.04 -10.27 0.08
N ALA A 150 9.27 -10.83 1.27
CA ALA A 150 9.62 -10.08 2.47
C ALA A 150 11.03 -9.50 2.38
N ALA A 151 11.99 -10.27 1.85
CA ALA A 151 13.34 -9.81 1.57
C ALA A 151 13.34 -8.68 0.52
N GLY A 152 12.52 -8.77 -0.53
CA GLY A 152 12.37 -7.72 -1.54
C GLY A 152 11.90 -6.39 -0.95
N TYR A 153 10.93 -6.44 -0.01
CA TYR A 153 10.47 -5.26 0.71
C TYR A 153 11.56 -4.63 1.59
N ALA A 154 12.35 -5.46 2.28
CA ALA A 154 13.47 -5.01 3.11
C ALA A 154 14.61 -4.42 2.26
N VAL A 155 14.93 -5.05 1.12
CA VAL A 155 15.95 -4.57 0.18
C VAL A 155 15.58 -3.21 -0.39
N LEU A 156 14.30 -2.96 -0.68
CA LEU A 156 13.83 -1.65 -1.11
C LEU A 156 13.91 -0.59 -0.03
N GLY A 157 13.58 -0.93 1.22
CA GLY A 157 13.78 -0.04 2.35
C GLY A 157 15.25 0.33 2.54
N LEU A 158 16.15 -0.65 2.40
CA LEU A 158 17.60 -0.44 2.48
C LEU A 158 18.14 0.35 1.28
N TRP A 159 17.65 0.10 0.07
CA TRP A 159 18.05 0.82 -1.14
C TRP A 159 17.60 2.28 -1.09
N TRP A 160 16.38 2.54 -0.63
CA TRP A 160 15.88 3.90 -0.45
C TRP A 160 16.67 4.65 0.62
N ALA A 161 16.94 4.01 1.77
CA ALA A 161 17.77 4.59 2.83
C ALA A 161 19.19 4.93 2.33
N ALA A 162 19.80 4.04 1.54
CA ALA A 162 21.10 4.27 0.92
C ALA A 162 21.08 5.40 -0.11
N ALA A 163 20.05 5.46 -0.97
CA ALA A 163 19.89 6.52 -1.96
C ALA A 163 19.72 7.90 -1.30
N THR A 164 18.96 7.99 -0.20
CA THR A 164 18.82 9.25 0.57
C THR A 164 20.09 9.65 1.30
N ALA A 165 20.92 8.70 1.72
CA ALA A 165 22.19 8.98 2.40
C ALA A 165 23.29 9.48 1.44
N ILE A 166 23.20 9.16 0.14
CA ILE A 166 24.16 9.62 -0.88
C ILE A 166 23.80 11.03 -1.39
N LEU A 167 22.54 11.43 -1.25
CA LEU A 167 22.02 12.73 -1.73
C LEU A 167 21.95 13.81 -0.63
N ALA A 168 22.38 13.51 0.60
CA ALA A 168 22.44 14.42 1.75
C ALA A 168 23.89 14.74 2.11
#